data_AF-A0A7Y6XLI4-F1
#
_entry.id   AF-A0A7Y6XLI4-F1
#
_cell.length_a   1.000
_cell.length_b   1.000
_cell.length_c   1.000
_cell.angle_alpha   90.00
_cell.angle_beta   90.00
_cell.angle_gamma   90.00
#
_symmetry.space_group_name_H-M   'P 1'
#
loop_
_entity.id
_entity.type
_entity.pdbx_description
1 polymer ?
#
loop_
_entity_poly.entity_id
_entity_poly.type
_entity_poly.pdbx_seq_one_letter_code
_entity_poly.pdbx_strand_id
1 'polypeptide(L)'
;MTRALFVTGNQHKADEVSLLLAGLDITWRKLALPGLTATEDGTTAPLDLATIAKRKVLAAHAQLGVPCFVETTAMELDDGEAFTGARFKKELLEFGERVFLAKNGGRRGRTRVAVAFSEDGHPDRVALFEDAIEGMLLTQPRGDGGYGWDGAWLPDGYQRTLGEMARNKFFLNMRHRPYLELADRLRIASPGGAYEAHLTVSARTEEDLQRFRAFCDAASVKCIFIELGRGAEPFQPMTASYHHGTLRQAQEEVRAMARALASEGFDVTRMKLEALGKNRDMPEDDETARAQPANYFEFHVKALIPASGEGLDALQARCTLHGAHLSRNARKIREDGASERFVTLRVYHLGKANADARFNALLKDLSELGLTLTQRLREFTVYDSNLGLDRGWLEASP
;
A
#
# COMPACT_ATOMS: atom_id res chain seq x y z
N MET A 1 3.82 -13.36 13.60
CA MET A 1 3.57 -12.25 14.55
C MET A 1 3.20 -11.01 13.76
N THR A 2 1.92 -10.62 13.73
CA THR A 2 1.44 -9.56 12.81
C THR A 2 1.75 -8.13 13.23
N ARG A 3 2.37 -7.94 14.40
CA ARG A 3 2.61 -6.63 15.01
C ARG A 3 4.09 -6.32 15.14
N ALA A 4 4.51 -5.10 14.80
CA ALA A 4 5.85 -4.62 15.08
C ALA A 4 5.88 -3.09 15.22
N LEU A 5 6.88 -2.57 15.93
CA LEU A 5 7.08 -1.14 16.05
C LEU A 5 8.19 -0.66 15.10
N PHE A 6 7.87 0.28 14.20
CA PHE A 6 8.85 0.98 13.39
C PHE A 6 9.49 2.12 14.17
N VAL A 7 10.81 2.11 14.30
CA VAL A 7 11.54 3.19 14.97
C VAL A 7 12.24 4.09 13.94
N THR A 8 11.70 5.30 13.76
CA THR A 8 12.31 6.34 12.92
C THR A 8 11.96 7.74 13.43
N GLY A 9 12.81 8.72 13.17
CA GLY A 9 12.49 10.14 13.41
C GLY A 9 11.94 10.87 12.19
N ASN A 10 11.83 10.20 11.04
CA ASN A 10 11.42 10.78 9.77
C ASN A 10 9.96 10.39 9.46
N GLN A 11 9.05 11.37 9.51
CA GLN A 11 7.63 11.16 9.21
C GLN A 11 7.40 10.61 7.80
N HIS A 12 8.10 11.13 6.79
CA HIS A 12 7.93 10.65 5.42
C HIS A 12 8.32 9.18 5.24
N LYS A 13 9.28 8.68 6.02
CA LYS A 13 9.59 7.25 6.07
C LYS A 13 8.45 6.47 6.71
N ALA A 14 7.89 6.96 7.82
CA ALA A 14 6.77 6.31 8.49
C ALA A 14 5.54 6.22 7.55
N ASP A 15 5.24 7.31 6.84
CA ASP A 15 4.13 7.36 5.87
C ASP A 15 4.35 6.32 4.75
N GLU A 16 5.53 6.31 4.13
CA GLU A 16 5.87 5.36 3.06
C GLU A 16 5.86 3.89 3.53
N VAL A 17 6.36 3.61 4.73
CA VAL A 17 6.37 2.25 5.31
C VAL A 17 4.96 1.78 5.65
N SER A 18 4.07 2.69 6.06
CA SER A 18 2.67 2.34 6.31
C SER A 18 1.99 1.81 5.04
N LEU A 19 2.32 2.36 3.87
CA LEU A 19 1.86 1.85 2.57
C LEU A 19 2.48 0.48 2.27
N LEU A 20 3.80 0.33 2.46
CA LEU A 20 4.53 -0.90 2.14
C LEU A 20 4.09 -2.11 2.98
N LEU A 21 3.79 -1.89 4.26
CA LEU A 21 3.40 -2.91 5.22
C LEU A 21 1.88 -2.90 5.49
N ALA A 22 1.08 -2.35 4.59
CA ALA A 22 -0.37 -2.35 4.73
C ALA A 22 -0.92 -3.78 4.96
N GLY A 23 -1.96 -3.88 5.78
CA GLY A 23 -2.50 -5.17 6.25
C GLY A 23 -1.75 -5.80 7.43
N LEU A 24 -0.73 -5.13 7.98
CA LEU A 24 -0.06 -5.51 9.22
C LEU A 24 -0.32 -4.49 10.34
N ASP A 25 -0.21 -4.91 11.60
CA ASP A 25 -0.32 -4.04 12.76
C ASP A 25 1.03 -3.34 13.03
N ILE A 26 1.32 -2.33 12.21
CA ILE A 26 2.55 -1.54 12.33
C ILE A 26 2.24 -0.22 13.01
N THR A 27 2.93 0.02 14.12
CA THR A 27 2.93 1.31 14.79
C THR A 27 4.29 1.98 14.65
N TRP A 28 4.33 3.29 14.75
CA TRP A 28 5.55 4.06 14.62
C TRP A 28 5.89 4.83 15.89
N ARG A 29 7.18 4.90 16.24
CA ARG A 29 7.68 5.73 17.34
C ARG A 29 9.02 6.36 16.98
N LYS A 30 9.19 7.63 17.37
CA LYS A 30 10.48 8.29 17.37
C LYS A 30 11.23 7.97 18.66
N LEU A 31 12.45 7.43 18.53
CA LEU A 31 13.40 7.23 19.64
C LEU A 31 14.76 7.78 19.27
N ALA A 32 15.54 8.15 20.29
CA ALA A 32 16.95 8.44 20.12
C ALA A 32 17.71 7.11 20.00
N LEU A 33 18.30 6.87 18.83
CA LEU A 33 19.11 5.68 18.55
C LEU A 33 20.57 6.11 18.32
N PRO A 34 21.53 5.18 18.49
CA PRO A 34 22.93 5.46 18.17
C PRO A 34 23.09 6.06 16.77
N GLY A 35 23.81 7.17 16.70
CA GLY A 35 24.18 7.82 15.45
C GLY A 35 25.22 7.03 14.66
N LEU A 36 25.75 7.66 13.62
CA LEU A 36 26.96 7.18 12.96
C LEU A 36 28.16 7.36 13.90
N THR A 37 29.10 6.44 13.84
CA THR A 37 30.44 6.60 14.44
C THR A 37 31.23 7.65 13.67
N ALA A 38 32.28 8.21 14.28
CA ALA A 38 33.14 9.21 13.63
C ALA A 38 33.72 8.72 12.28
N THR A 39 34.06 7.43 12.20
CA THR A 39 34.54 6.78 10.97
C THR A 39 33.45 6.66 9.90
N GLU A 40 32.19 6.43 10.28
CA GLU A 40 31.07 6.32 9.35
C GLU A 40 30.56 7.69 8.86
N ASP A 41 30.68 8.73 9.68
CA ASP A 41 30.22 10.08 9.30
C ASP A 41 31.22 10.80 8.36
N GLY A 42 32.50 10.43 8.43
CA GLY A 42 33.58 11.05 7.65
C GLY A 42 34.09 10.25 6.45
N THR A 43 33.45 9.11 6.10
CA THR A 43 33.95 8.22 5.04
C THR A 43 33.47 8.61 3.63
N THR A 44 34.36 8.44 2.66
CA THR A 44 34.09 8.46 1.20
C THR A 44 34.06 7.04 0.63
N ALA A 45 33.74 6.04 1.45
CA ALA A 45 33.56 4.65 1.06
C ALA A 45 32.09 4.23 1.25
N PRO A 46 31.63 3.19 0.54
CA PRO A 46 30.31 2.62 0.75
C PRO A 46 30.07 2.31 2.23
N LEU A 47 28.89 2.69 2.73
CA LEU A 47 28.54 2.47 4.12
C LEU A 47 28.07 1.03 4.33
N ASP A 48 28.50 0.42 5.44
CA ASP A 48 27.93 -0.83 5.92
C ASP A 48 26.57 -0.55 6.61
N LEU A 49 25.54 -0.37 5.77
CA LEU A 49 24.19 -0.06 6.24
C LEU A 49 23.61 -1.17 7.12
N ALA A 50 23.96 -2.44 6.85
CA ALA A 50 23.51 -3.59 7.61
C ALA A 50 24.01 -3.53 9.05
N THR A 51 25.31 -3.30 9.26
CA THR A 51 25.88 -3.14 10.60
C THR A 51 25.28 -1.93 11.33
N ILE A 52 25.11 -0.80 10.65
CA ILE A 52 24.48 0.40 11.23
C ILE A 52 23.03 0.10 11.65
N ALA A 53 22.24 -0.53 10.79
CA ALA A 53 20.85 -0.89 11.07
C ALA A 53 20.75 -1.91 12.22
N LYS A 54 21.64 -2.91 12.27
CA LYS A 54 21.73 -3.89 13.35
C LYS A 54 21.99 -3.23 14.71
N ARG A 55 22.96 -2.33 14.81
CA ARG A 55 23.22 -1.59 16.06
C ARG A 55 22.01 -0.78 16.50
N LYS A 56 21.34 -0.12 15.55
CA LYS A 56 20.14 0.71 15.81
C LYS A 56 18.96 -0.12 16.30
N VAL A 57 18.67 -1.28 15.68
CA VAL A 57 17.53 -2.11 16.10
C VAL A 57 17.75 -2.74 17.47
N LEU A 58 18.98 -3.15 17.80
CA LEU A 58 19.30 -3.69 19.12
C LEU A 58 19.16 -2.61 20.21
N ALA A 59 19.61 -1.38 19.94
CA ALA A 59 19.41 -0.25 20.84
C ALA A 59 17.92 0.14 20.98
N ALA A 60 17.15 0.04 19.89
CA ALA A 60 15.71 0.27 19.91
C ALA A 60 15.00 -0.78 20.77
N HIS A 61 15.30 -2.06 20.56
CA HIS A 61 14.70 -3.17 21.31
C HIS A 61 15.04 -3.08 22.80
N ALA A 62 16.30 -2.78 23.14
CA ALA A 62 16.72 -2.58 24.53
C ALA A 62 15.92 -1.48 25.27
N GLN A 63 15.45 -0.45 24.56
CA GLN A 63 14.59 0.60 25.13
C GLN A 63 13.11 0.23 25.16
N LEU A 64 12.65 -0.57 24.20
CA LEU A 64 11.22 -0.85 23.97
C LEU A 64 10.73 -2.14 24.61
N GLY A 65 11.57 -3.17 24.69
CA GLY A 65 11.20 -4.51 25.14
C GLY A 65 10.17 -5.23 24.25
N VAL A 66 9.92 -4.74 23.04
CA VAL A 66 8.95 -5.31 22.09
C VAL A 66 9.56 -5.45 20.70
N PRO A 67 9.03 -6.36 19.85
CA PRO A 67 9.50 -6.53 18.48
C PRO A 67 9.46 -5.22 17.69
N CYS A 68 10.60 -4.86 17.11
CA CYS A 68 10.77 -3.59 16.43
C CYS A 68 11.71 -3.71 15.24
N PHE A 69 11.61 -2.76 14.32
CA PHE A 69 12.52 -2.63 13.20
C PHE A 69 12.94 -1.19 12.97
N VAL A 70 14.08 -1.03 12.30
CA VAL A 70 14.67 0.26 11.91
C VAL A 70 15.08 0.22 10.46
N GLU A 71 15.25 1.40 9.87
CA GLU A 71 15.74 1.55 8.51
C GLU A 71 16.95 2.50 8.48
N THR A 72 18.00 2.11 7.76
CA THR A 72 19.11 2.99 7.39
C THR A 72 19.19 3.10 5.87
N THR A 73 19.36 4.31 5.35
CA THR A 73 19.41 4.61 3.92
C THR A 73 20.61 5.48 3.57
N ALA A 74 21.20 5.24 2.41
CA ALA A 74 22.24 6.07 1.85
C ALA A 74 22.11 6.20 0.32
N MET A 75 22.62 7.31 -0.20
CA MET A 75 22.92 7.50 -1.62
C MET A 75 24.43 7.37 -1.80
N GLU A 76 24.88 6.49 -2.69
CA GLU A 76 26.29 6.25 -3.01
C GLU A 76 26.50 6.60 -4.48
N LEU A 77 27.46 7.47 -4.76
CA LEU A 77 27.88 7.84 -6.12
C LEU A 77 29.08 6.99 -6.54
N ASP A 78 29.21 6.73 -7.85
CA ASP A 78 30.17 5.74 -8.41
C ASP A 78 31.65 6.06 -8.15
N ASP A 79 31.97 7.31 -7.82
CA ASP A 79 33.32 7.78 -7.49
C ASP A 79 33.60 7.78 -5.96
N GLY A 80 32.70 7.20 -5.17
CA GLY A 80 32.89 6.91 -3.74
C GLY A 80 32.17 7.86 -2.78
N GLU A 81 31.65 9.01 -3.22
CA GLU A 81 30.87 9.88 -2.30
C GLU A 81 29.60 9.18 -1.82
N ALA A 82 29.39 9.18 -0.50
CA ALA A 82 28.23 8.55 0.13
C ALA A 82 27.51 9.52 1.08
N PHE A 83 26.20 9.63 0.93
CA PHE A 83 25.35 10.50 1.73
C PHE A 83 24.31 9.69 2.48
N THR A 84 24.38 9.69 3.81
CA THR A 84 23.23 9.29 4.61
C THR A 84 22.13 10.35 4.53
N GLY A 85 20.90 9.98 4.87
CA GLY A 85 19.82 10.98 4.97
C GLY A 85 20.15 12.13 5.96
N ALA A 86 20.92 11.86 7.01
CA ALA A 86 21.34 12.89 7.97
C ALA A 86 22.41 13.82 7.38
N ARG A 87 23.45 13.26 6.76
CA ARG A 87 24.51 14.04 6.07
C ARG A 87 23.92 14.88 4.94
N PHE A 88 23.08 14.27 4.08
CA PHE A 88 22.39 14.97 3.01
C PHE A 88 21.57 16.16 3.55
N LYS A 89 20.75 15.94 4.58
CA LYS A 89 19.95 17.02 5.19
C LYS A 89 20.85 18.13 5.76
N LYS A 90 21.97 17.79 6.39
CA LYS A 90 22.93 18.77 6.93
C LYS A 90 23.53 19.62 5.82
N GLU A 91 24.05 18.99 4.76
CA GLU A 91 24.65 19.70 3.62
C GLU A 91 23.63 20.56 2.87
N LEU A 92 22.38 20.11 2.73
CA LEU A 92 21.31 20.94 2.18
C LEU A 92 21.02 22.19 3.03
N LEU A 93 21.03 22.06 4.36
CA LEU A 93 20.81 23.20 5.27
C LEU A 93 21.99 24.18 5.25
N GLU A 94 23.21 23.68 5.07
CA GLU A 94 24.43 24.49 5.11
C GLU A 94 24.69 25.22 3.78
N PHE A 95 24.54 24.52 2.65
CA PHE A 95 24.93 25.05 1.34
C PHE A 95 23.73 25.34 0.40
N GLY A 96 22.56 24.77 0.70
CA GLY A 96 21.39 24.83 -0.19
C GLY A 96 21.42 23.80 -1.32
N GLU A 97 20.23 23.41 -1.80
CA GLU A 97 20.05 22.38 -2.83
C GLU A 97 20.79 22.67 -4.14
N ARG A 98 20.76 23.93 -4.60
CA ARG A 98 21.45 24.32 -5.83
C ARG A 98 22.97 24.09 -5.75
N VAL A 99 23.60 24.39 -4.62
CA VAL A 99 25.05 24.22 -4.45
C VAL A 99 25.38 22.74 -4.32
N PHE A 100 24.58 22.00 -3.56
CA PHE A 100 24.73 20.55 -3.42
C PHE A 100 24.68 19.85 -4.78
N LEU A 101 23.68 20.16 -5.61
CA LEU A 101 23.53 19.54 -6.93
C LEU A 101 24.55 20.05 -7.95
N ALA A 102 25.03 21.29 -7.84
CA ALA A 102 26.15 21.75 -8.66
C ALA A 102 27.46 20.98 -8.37
N LYS A 103 27.67 20.56 -7.12
CA LYS A 103 28.84 19.77 -6.70
C LYS A 103 28.69 18.28 -7.02
N ASN A 104 27.48 17.73 -6.84
CA ASN A 104 27.26 16.28 -6.87
C ASN A 104 26.40 15.77 -8.03
N GLY A 105 25.68 16.64 -8.73
CA GLY A 105 24.81 16.26 -9.85
C GLY A 105 25.58 15.86 -11.10
N GLY A 106 24.89 15.19 -12.02
CA GLY A 106 25.45 14.59 -13.22
C GLY A 106 26.21 13.27 -12.97
N ARG A 107 26.16 12.75 -11.74
CA ARG A 107 26.88 11.55 -11.32
C ARG A 107 25.93 10.37 -11.19
N ARG A 108 26.38 9.21 -11.65
CA ARG A 108 25.71 7.93 -11.49
C ARG A 108 26.00 7.33 -10.12
N GLY A 109 25.16 6.40 -9.72
CA GLY A 109 25.30 5.67 -8.47
C GLY A 109 24.03 4.92 -8.12
N ARG A 110 23.87 4.66 -6.83
CA ARG A 110 22.73 3.93 -6.27
C ARG A 110 22.18 4.54 -5.00
N THR A 111 20.90 4.35 -4.76
CA THR A 111 20.29 4.56 -3.44
C THR A 111 20.03 3.21 -2.81
N ARG A 112 20.46 3.07 -1.56
CA ARG A 112 20.47 1.80 -0.81
C ARG A 112 19.64 1.91 0.46
N VAL A 113 19.12 0.78 0.89
CA VAL A 113 18.47 0.64 2.19
C VAL A 113 18.89 -0.65 2.87
N ALA A 114 19.01 -0.61 4.20
CA ALA A 114 19.05 -1.76 5.07
C ALA A 114 17.96 -1.63 6.13
N VAL A 115 17.08 -2.63 6.20
CA VAL A 115 16.03 -2.78 7.20
C VAL A 115 16.47 -3.88 8.16
N ALA A 116 16.53 -3.56 9.45
CA ALA A 116 16.87 -4.53 10.49
C ALA A 116 15.66 -4.74 11.40
N PHE A 117 15.27 -5.98 11.60
CA PHE A 117 14.18 -6.39 12.50
C PHE A 117 14.71 -7.25 13.64
N SER A 118 14.26 -6.96 14.85
CA SER A 118 14.57 -7.75 16.04
C SER A 118 13.28 -8.10 16.79
N GLU A 119 13.05 -9.40 16.97
CA GLU A 119 11.92 -9.94 17.72
C GLU A 119 12.23 -9.93 19.24
N ASP A 120 13.43 -10.34 19.62
CA ASP A 120 13.78 -10.64 21.02
C ASP A 120 15.04 -9.92 21.52
N GLY A 121 15.62 -9.03 20.73
CA GLY A 121 16.81 -8.26 21.12
C GLY A 121 18.12 -9.05 21.02
N HIS A 122 18.11 -10.29 20.52
CA HIS A 122 19.34 -11.07 20.40
C HIS A 122 20.12 -10.72 19.12
N PRO A 123 21.42 -10.37 19.22
CA PRO A 123 22.23 -9.96 18.07
C PRO A 123 22.32 -10.99 16.94
N ASP A 124 22.36 -12.28 17.26
CA ASP A 124 22.51 -13.34 16.25
C ASP A 124 21.21 -13.69 15.54
N ARG A 125 20.08 -13.14 16.00
CA ARG A 125 18.73 -13.38 15.46
C ARG A 125 18.13 -12.15 14.79
N VAL A 126 18.90 -11.07 14.65
CA VAL A 126 18.48 -9.89 13.89
C VAL A 126 18.32 -10.27 12.43
N ALA A 127 17.11 -10.12 11.89
CA ALA A 127 16.84 -10.27 10.47
C ALA A 127 17.24 -8.98 9.75
N LEU A 128 17.95 -9.14 8.62
CA LEU A 128 18.42 -8.05 7.78
C LEU A 128 17.86 -8.21 6.38
N PHE A 129 17.36 -7.11 5.83
CA PHE A 129 16.80 -7.03 4.49
C PHE A 129 17.40 -5.81 3.82
N GLU A 130 18.08 -6.00 2.70
CA GLU A 130 18.82 -4.94 2.00
C GLU A 130 18.41 -4.89 0.55
N ASP A 131 18.38 -3.70 -0.04
CA ASP A 131 18.16 -3.53 -1.47
C ASP A 131 18.72 -2.19 -1.97
N ALA A 132 18.83 -2.06 -3.28
CA ALA A 132 19.34 -0.88 -3.93
C ALA A 132 18.66 -0.63 -5.28
N ILE A 133 18.60 0.64 -5.69
CA ILE A 133 18.24 1.01 -7.05
C ILE A 133 19.35 1.87 -7.65
N GLU A 134 19.75 1.52 -8.88
CA GLU A 134 20.72 2.28 -9.68
C GLU A 134 20.05 3.51 -10.31
N GLY A 135 20.84 4.53 -10.60
CA GLY A 135 20.35 5.74 -11.24
C GLY A 135 21.39 6.84 -11.36
N MET A 136 20.89 8.06 -11.53
CA MET A 136 21.69 9.27 -11.67
C MET A 136 21.14 10.38 -10.79
N LEU A 137 22.03 11.07 -10.08
CA LEU A 137 21.70 12.32 -9.41
C LEU A 137 21.74 13.45 -10.44
N LEU A 138 20.59 14.07 -10.70
CA LEU A 138 20.45 15.16 -11.66
C LEU A 138 21.12 16.45 -11.16
N THR A 139 21.47 17.34 -12.09
CA THR A 139 22.02 18.67 -11.77
C THR A 139 20.94 19.67 -11.33
N GLN A 140 19.67 19.35 -11.57
CA GLN A 140 18.50 20.11 -11.13
C GLN A 140 17.40 19.15 -10.70
N PRO A 141 16.68 19.43 -9.60
CA PRO A 141 15.56 18.61 -9.19
C PRO A 141 14.39 18.76 -10.17
N ARG A 142 13.56 17.73 -10.27
CA ARG A 142 12.29 17.72 -11.00
C ARG A 142 11.19 17.18 -10.10
N GLY A 143 9.99 17.73 -10.23
CA GLY A 143 8.84 17.41 -9.38
C GLY A 143 8.87 18.16 -8.04
N ASP A 144 7.71 18.20 -7.39
CA ASP A 144 7.46 18.86 -6.11
C ASP A 144 7.16 17.87 -4.96
N GLY A 145 7.15 16.57 -5.27
CA GLY A 145 6.89 15.50 -4.32
C GLY A 145 8.14 14.82 -3.77
N GLY A 146 7.92 13.91 -2.81
CA GLY A 146 8.98 13.09 -2.21
C GLY A 146 9.72 13.79 -1.07
N TYR A 147 10.89 13.26 -0.71
CA TYR A 147 11.75 13.83 0.33
C TYR A 147 13.22 13.45 0.12
N GLY A 148 14.13 14.17 0.78
CA GLY A 148 15.56 13.89 0.62
C GLY A 148 16.01 14.19 -0.81
N TRP A 149 16.70 13.24 -1.44
CA TRP A 149 17.20 13.37 -2.82
C TRP A 149 16.19 12.94 -3.88
N ASP A 150 14.94 12.59 -3.51
CA ASP A 150 13.94 12.07 -4.46
C ASP A 150 13.73 12.97 -5.68
N GLY A 151 13.66 14.29 -5.48
CA GLY A 151 13.47 15.27 -6.56
C GLY A 151 14.61 15.28 -7.58
N ALA A 152 15.82 14.90 -7.18
CA ALA A 152 16.99 14.87 -8.06
C ALA A 152 17.43 13.45 -8.46
N TRP A 153 16.82 12.40 -7.91
CA TRP A 153 17.21 11.02 -8.25
C TRP A 153 16.41 10.49 -9.43
N LEU A 154 17.09 10.25 -10.56
CA LEU A 154 16.54 9.60 -11.74
C LEU A 154 16.91 8.11 -11.73
N PRO A 155 15.98 7.20 -11.39
CA PRO A 155 16.26 5.76 -11.42
C PRO A 155 16.46 5.26 -12.86
N ASP A 156 17.35 4.28 -13.02
CA ASP A 156 17.59 3.67 -14.33
C ASP A 156 16.30 3.05 -14.91
N GLY A 157 16.09 3.20 -16.22
CA GLY A 157 14.91 2.72 -16.92
C GLY A 157 13.69 3.65 -16.84
N TYR A 158 13.76 4.77 -16.12
CA TYR A 158 12.68 5.75 -16.01
C TYR A 158 13.08 7.10 -16.61
N GLN A 159 12.09 7.85 -17.09
CA GLN A 159 12.27 9.23 -17.59
C GLN A 159 11.99 10.30 -16.51
N ARG A 160 11.37 9.90 -15.41
CA ARG A 160 10.92 10.75 -14.29
C ARG A 160 11.73 10.47 -13.03
N THR A 161 11.95 11.49 -12.21
CA THR A 161 12.61 11.33 -10.90
C THR A 161 11.67 10.66 -9.88
N LEU A 162 12.23 10.19 -8.76
CA LEU A 162 11.41 9.70 -7.66
C LEU A 162 10.47 10.78 -7.11
N GLY A 163 10.87 12.05 -7.15
CA GLY A 163 10.04 13.19 -6.76
C GLY A 163 8.88 13.45 -7.72
N GLU A 164 9.11 13.34 -9.03
CA GLU A 164 8.02 13.38 -10.03
C GLU A 164 7.05 12.21 -9.88
N MET A 165 7.51 11.06 -9.37
CA MET A 165 6.72 9.84 -9.16
C MET A 165 6.35 9.63 -7.68
N ALA A 166 6.26 10.69 -6.87
CA ALA A 166 6.14 10.58 -5.42
C ALA A 166 4.98 9.70 -4.92
N ARG A 167 3.86 9.61 -5.66
CA ARG A 167 2.72 8.72 -5.32
C ARG A 167 3.01 7.24 -5.60
N ASN A 168 3.85 6.96 -6.60
CA ASN A 168 4.19 5.61 -7.03
C ASN A 168 5.50 5.10 -6.44
N LYS A 169 6.32 5.99 -5.87
CA LYS A 169 7.72 5.68 -5.54
C LYS A 169 7.89 4.47 -4.61
N PHE A 170 6.92 4.18 -3.76
CA PHE A 170 6.99 3.02 -2.86
C PHE A 170 6.85 1.66 -3.59
N PHE A 171 6.46 1.66 -4.87
CA PHE A 171 6.54 0.48 -5.75
C PHE A 171 7.87 0.36 -6.49
N LEU A 172 8.64 1.45 -6.55
CA LEU A 172 9.73 1.69 -7.49
C LEU A 172 11.09 1.78 -6.81
N ASN A 173 11.14 2.34 -5.60
CA ASN A 173 12.38 2.64 -4.92
C ASN A 173 12.96 1.42 -4.18
N MET A 174 14.16 1.62 -3.62
CA MET A 174 14.90 0.60 -2.89
C MET A 174 14.15 -0.02 -1.69
N ARG A 175 13.05 0.57 -1.22
CA ARG A 175 12.27 -0.02 -0.11
C ARG A 175 11.39 -1.18 -0.56
N HIS A 176 11.15 -1.35 -1.86
CA HIS A 176 10.20 -2.34 -2.37
C HIS A 176 10.47 -3.75 -1.83
N ARG A 177 11.65 -4.32 -2.10
CA ARG A 177 11.95 -5.72 -1.77
C ARG A 177 12.14 -5.94 -0.25
N PRO A 178 12.91 -5.11 0.49
CA PRO A 178 13.14 -5.34 1.91
C PRO A 178 11.87 -5.34 2.74
N TYR A 179 10.91 -4.48 2.40
CA TYR A 179 9.63 -4.44 3.13
C TYR A 179 8.66 -5.54 2.71
N LEU A 180 8.76 -6.07 1.49
CA LEU A 180 8.05 -7.32 1.13
C LEU A 180 8.59 -8.51 1.92
N GLU A 181 9.92 -8.63 2.04
CA GLU A 181 10.58 -9.68 2.83
C GLU A 181 10.26 -9.55 4.34
N LEU A 182 10.29 -8.32 4.88
CA LEU A 182 9.86 -8.07 6.26
C LEU A 182 8.38 -8.40 6.46
N ALA A 183 7.50 -8.01 5.53
CA ALA A 183 6.08 -8.32 5.64
C ALA A 183 5.84 -9.84 5.71
N ASP A 184 6.52 -10.60 4.85
CA ASP A 184 6.44 -12.07 4.85
C ASP A 184 6.95 -12.67 6.17
N ARG A 185 8.03 -12.13 6.74
CA ARG A 185 8.56 -12.55 8.05
C ARG A 185 7.62 -12.26 9.22
N LEU A 186 6.86 -11.16 9.16
CA LEU A 186 5.91 -10.77 10.21
C LEU A 186 4.61 -11.56 10.11
N ARG A 187 4.09 -11.79 8.90
CA ARG A 187 2.83 -12.50 8.71
C ARG A 187 2.83 -13.87 9.38
N ILE A 188 1.66 -14.26 9.88
CA ILE A 188 1.38 -15.68 10.10
C ILE A 188 1.51 -16.35 8.74
N ALA A 189 2.14 -17.53 8.65
CA ALA A 189 2.44 -18.18 7.39
C ALA A 189 1.27 -18.03 6.40
N SER A 190 1.54 -17.54 5.19
CA SER A 190 0.58 -17.40 4.09
C SER A 190 0.59 -18.71 3.29
N PRO A 191 -0.24 -19.71 3.65
CA PRO A 191 -0.37 -20.93 2.87
C PRO A 191 -0.90 -20.66 1.46
N GLY A 192 -1.41 -19.46 1.20
CA GLY A 192 -1.74 -19.00 -0.13
C GLY A 192 -3.08 -19.50 -0.64
N GLY A 193 -3.39 -19.11 -1.87
CA GLY A 193 -4.66 -19.39 -2.51
C GLY A 193 -4.84 -18.55 -3.77
N ALA A 194 -6.08 -18.18 -4.04
CA ALA A 194 -6.43 -17.23 -5.10
C ALA A 194 -6.64 -15.83 -4.50
N TYR A 195 -6.17 -14.81 -5.20
CA TYR A 195 -6.38 -13.40 -4.87
C TYR A 195 -6.98 -12.68 -6.07
N GLU A 196 -7.88 -11.74 -5.81
CA GLU A 196 -8.17 -10.64 -6.73
C GLU A 196 -7.36 -9.42 -6.28
N ALA A 197 -6.85 -8.66 -7.23
CA ALA A 197 -6.11 -7.45 -6.96
C ALA A 197 -6.67 -6.28 -7.76
N HIS A 198 -6.67 -5.12 -7.12
CA HIS A 198 -7.12 -3.86 -7.70
C HIS A 198 -6.03 -2.80 -7.58
N LEU A 199 -5.65 -2.21 -8.70
CA LEU A 199 -4.84 -0.99 -8.75
C LEU A 199 -5.74 0.16 -9.18
N THR A 200 -6.00 1.07 -8.24
CA THR A 200 -6.73 2.31 -8.52
C THR A 200 -5.78 3.37 -9.03
N VAL A 201 -6.15 4.08 -10.08
CA VAL A 201 -5.33 5.15 -10.67
C VAL A 201 -6.05 6.51 -10.63
N SER A 202 -5.28 7.59 -10.57
CA SER A 202 -5.78 8.92 -10.88
C SER A 202 -5.89 9.09 -12.40
N ALA A 203 -7.12 9.01 -12.93
CA ALA A 203 -7.45 9.44 -14.28
C ALA A 203 -8.36 10.67 -14.20
N ARG A 204 -7.96 11.79 -14.82
CA ARG A 204 -8.61 13.10 -14.65
C ARG A 204 -9.33 13.57 -15.91
N THR A 205 -9.06 12.94 -17.04
CA THR A 205 -9.60 13.30 -18.35
C THR A 205 -10.13 12.06 -19.06
N GLU A 206 -10.97 12.26 -20.08
CA GLU A 206 -11.43 11.16 -20.95
C GLU A 206 -10.25 10.50 -21.69
N GLU A 207 -9.23 11.28 -22.05
CA GLU A 207 -8.00 10.77 -22.65
C GLU A 207 -7.25 9.83 -21.69
N ASP A 208 -7.15 10.19 -20.41
CA ASP A 208 -6.56 9.31 -19.39
C ASP A 208 -7.32 7.99 -19.29
N LEU A 209 -8.66 8.04 -19.36
CA LEU A 209 -9.50 6.85 -19.29
C LEU A 209 -9.33 5.96 -20.51
N GLN A 210 -9.20 6.53 -21.71
CA GLN A 210 -8.91 5.76 -22.93
C GLN A 210 -7.54 5.10 -22.84
N ARG A 211 -6.50 5.84 -22.41
CA ARG A 211 -5.16 5.30 -22.15
C ARG A 211 -5.21 4.17 -21.12
N PHE A 212 -5.98 4.34 -20.04
CA PHE A 212 -6.09 3.35 -18.98
C PHE A 212 -6.81 2.07 -19.44
N ARG A 213 -7.86 2.20 -20.26
CA ARG A 213 -8.53 1.05 -20.90
C ARG A 213 -7.58 0.31 -21.83
N ALA A 214 -6.87 1.02 -22.69
CA ALA A 214 -5.87 0.44 -23.58
C ALA A 214 -4.78 -0.32 -22.80
N PHE A 215 -4.32 0.24 -21.67
CA PHE A 215 -3.41 -0.46 -20.77
C PHE A 215 -4.04 -1.75 -20.22
N CYS A 216 -5.28 -1.70 -19.72
CA CYS A 216 -5.96 -2.88 -19.18
C CYS A 216 -6.12 -3.98 -20.23
N ASP A 217 -6.52 -3.62 -21.45
CA ASP A 217 -6.67 -4.54 -22.58
C ASP A 217 -5.33 -5.19 -22.93
N ALA A 218 -4.26 -4.40 -23.05
CA ALA A 218 -2.91 -4.88 -23.33
C ALA A 218 -2.37 -5.81 -22.22
N ALA A 219 -2.66 -5.49 -20.96
CA ALA A 219 -2.30 -6.31 -19.80
C ALA A 219 -3.24 -7.51 -19.57
N SER A 220 -4.30 -7.66 -20.38
CA SER A 220 -5.34 -8.70 -20.22
C SER A 220 -5.99 -8.72 -18.83
N VAL A 221 -6.19 -7.53 -18.25
CA VAL A 221 -6.87 -7.34 -16.96
C VAL A 221 -8.16 -6.59 -17.17
N LYS A 222 -9.13 -6.80 -16.27
CA LYS A 222 -10.42 -6.13 -16.38
C LYS A 222 -10.29 -4.67 -15.98
N CYS A 223 -10.85 -3.78 -16.78
CA CYS A 223 -11.00 -2.37 -16.47
C CYS A 223 -12.35 -2.16 -15.74
N ILE A 224 -12.33 -1.57 -14.55
CA ILE A 224 -13.51 -1.32 -13.72
C ILE A 224 -13.64 0.18 -13.44
N PHE A 225 -14.85 0.70 -13.57
CA PHE A 225 -15.24 2.06 -13.16
C PHE A 225 -16.39 1.95 -12.17
N ILE A 226 -16.17 2.43 -10.94
CA ILE A 226 -17.21 2.50 -9.91
C ILE A 226 -17.34 3.96 -9.47
N GLU A 227 -18.58 4.46 -9.36
CA GLU A 227 -18.88 5.76 -8.76
C GLU A 227 -19.61 5.59 -7.43
N LEU A 228 -18.97 6.03 -6.35
CA LEU A 228 -19.51 5.94 -5.00
C LEU A 228 -20.60 6.98 -4.75
N GLY A 229 -21.59 6.60 -3.92
CA GLY A 229 -22.76 7.43 -3.52
C GLY A 229 -22.39 8.79 -2.96
N ARG A 230 -21.29 8.78 -2.22
CA ARG A 230 -20.74 9.82 -1.36
C ARG A 230 -19.28 9.50 -1.11
N GLY A 231 -18.50 10.47 -0.65
CA GLY A 231 -17.07 10.30 -0.36
C GLY A 231 -16.22 11.35 -1.08
N ALA A 232 -14.99 11.51 -0.60
CA ALA A 232 -14.06 12.49 -1.14
C ALA A 232 -13.59 12.15 -2.57
N GLU A 233 -13.46 10.86 -2.89
CA GLU A 233 -12.97 10.36 -4.18
C GLU A 233 -13.99 9.38 -4.79
N PRO A 234 -15.11 9.89 -5.35
CA PRO A 234 -16.21 9.04 -5.78
C PRO A 234 -15.91 8.23 -7.03
N PHE A 235 -15.03 8.72 -7.92
CA PHE A 235 -14.69 8.08 -9.18
C PHE A 235 -13.33 7.39 -9.07
N GLN A 236 -13.32 6.05 -9.13
CA GLN A 236 -12.13 5.24 -8.90
C GLN A 236 -11.92 4.24 -10.05
N PRO A 237 -11.23 4.64 -11.14
CA PRO A 237 -10.80 3.72 -12.18
C PRO A 237 -9.82 2.71 -11.61
N MET A 238 -10.09 1.42 -11.80
CA MET A 238 -9.27 0.36 -11.25
C MET A 238 -9.09 -0.80 -12.21
N THR A 239 -7.93 -1.46 -12.10
CA THR A 239 -7.75 -2.79 -12.67
C THR A 239 -8.46 -3.83 -11.81
N ALA A 240 -8.73 -5.00 -12.37
CA ALA A 240 -9.06 -6.22 -11.65
C ALA A 240 -8.30 -7.38 -12.29
N SER A 241 -7.41 -7.98 -11.51
CA SER A 241 -6.53 -9.08 -11.93
C SER A 241 -6.57 -10.23 -10.94
N TYR A 242 -6.39 -11.45 -11.44
CA TYR A 242 -6.41 -12.66 -10.63
C TYR A 242 -5.00 -13.23 -10.48
N HIS A 243 -4.67 -13.62 -9.24
CA HIS A 243 -3.34 -14.10 -8.86
C HIS A 243 -3.46 -15.39 -8.04
N HIS A 244 -2.47 -16.26 -8.15
CA HIS A 244 -2.43 -17.53 -7.43
C HIS A 244 -1.08 -17.72 -6.74
N GLY A 245 -1.08 -18.43 -5.61
CA GLY A 245 0.14 -18.76 -4.86
C GLY A 245 0.14 -18.12 -3.49
N THR A 246 1.33 -17.77 -2.99
CA THR A 246 1.48 -17.04 -1.72
C THR A 246 1.13 -15.57 -1.88
N LEU A 247 0.78 -14.90 -0.78
CA LEU A 247 0.51 -13.47 -0.81
C LEU A 247 1.73 -12.65 -1.28
N ARG A 248 2.95 -13.07 -0.92
CA ARG A 248 4.19 -12.43 -1.37
C ARG A 248 4.31 -12.44 -2.90
N GLN A 249 4.08 -13.60 -3.53
CA GLN A 249 4.11 -13.73 -5.00
C GLN A 249 3.05 -12.84 -5.67
N ALA A 250 1.81 -12.87 -5.17
CA ALA A 250 0.75 -12.01 -5.69
C ALA A 250 1.11 -10.51 -5.54
N GLN A 251 1.68 -10.10 -4.40
CA GLN A 251 2.14 -8.72 -4.23
C GLN A 251 3.28 -8.34 -5.19
N GLU A 252 4.24 -9.23 -5.45
CA GLU A 252 5.31 -8.99 -6.43
C GLU A 252 4.75 -8.75 -7.84
N GLU A 253 3.82 -9.60 -8.29
CA GLU A 253 3.15 -9.48 -9.58
C GLU A 253 2.35 -8.17 -9.70
N VAL A 254 1.51 -7.87 -8.71
CA VAL A 254 0.67 -6.66 -8.73
C VAL A 254 1.53 -5.39 -8.65
N ARG A 255 2.62 -5.39 -7.89
CA ARG A 255 3.54 -4.25 -7.85
C ARG A 255 4.30 -4.10 -9.16
N ALA A 256 4.61 -5.18 -9.88
CA ALA A 256 5.16 -5.07 -11.24
C ALA A 256 4.19 -4.37 -12.19
N MET A 257 2.90 -4.69 -12.13
CA MET A 257 1.85 -3.99 -12.87
C MET A 257 1.73 -2.52 -12.44
N ALA A 258 1.83 -2.21 -11.14
CA ALA A 258 1.82 -0.83 -10.65
C ALA A 258 3.01 -0.02 -11.19
N ARG A 259 4.19 -0.63 -11.33
CA ARG A 259 5.36 0.01 -11.97
C ARG A 259 5.11 0.26 -13.46
N ALA A 260 4.47 -0.67 -14.17
CA ALA A 260 4.10 -0.49 -15.57
C ALA A 260 3.06 0.64 -15.76
N LEU A 261 2.07 0.75 -14.88
CA LEU A 261 1.16 1.90 -14.86
C LEU A 261 1.90 3.21 -14.61
N ALA A 262 2.85 3.22 -13.67
CA ALA A 262 3.67 4.38 -13.37
C ALA A 262 4.54 4.83 -14.56
N SER A 263 5.10 3.89 -15.34
CA SER A 263 5.87 4.23 -16.54
C SER A 263 5.02 4.84 -17.65
N GLU A 264 3.73 4.49 -17.72
CA GLU A 264 2.73 5.13 -18.60
C GLU A 264 2.20 6.48 -18.06
N GLY A 265 2.73 6.92 -16.92
CA GLY A 265 2.43 8.20 -16.30
C GLY A 265 1.21 8.21 -15.37
N PHE A 266 0.60 7.06 -15.07
CA PHE A 266 -0.50 6.98 -14.12
C PHE A 266 0.00 7.05 -12.67
N ASP A 267 -0.66 7.85 -11.84
CA ASP A 267 -0.50 7.78 -10.39
C ASP A 267 -1.39 6.65 -9.84
N VAL A 268 -0.78 5.60 -9.30
CA VAL A 268 -1.47 4.52 -8.59
C VAL A 268 -1.77 5.00 -7.18
N THR A 269 -3.06 5.23 -6.89
CA THR A 269 -3.54 5.83 -5.64
C THR A 269 -3.89 4.81 -4.56
N ARG A 270 -4.12 3.55 -4.97
CA ARG A 270 -4.41 2.42 -4.07
C ARG A 270 -4.05 1.10 -4.73
N MET A 271 -3.50 0.19 -3.93
CA MET A 271 -3.33 -1.21 -4.26
C MET A 271 -4.06 -2.02 -3.20
N LYS A 272 -5.02 -2.85 -3.63
CA LYS A 272 -5.81 -3.73 -2.77
C LYS A 272 -5.64 -5.18 -3.22
N LEU A 273 -5.45 -6.10 -2.28
CA LEU A 273 -5.48 -7.55 -2.53
C LEU A 273 -6.52 -8.20 -1.63
N GLU A 274 -7.32 -9.05 -2.24
CA GLU A 274 -8.45 -9.74 -1.62
C GLU A 274 -8.29 -11.23 -1.82
N ALA A 275 -8.15 -11.96 -0.72
CA ALA A 275 -8.20 -13.40 -0.70
C ALA A 275 -9.61 -13.86 -1.12
N LEU A 276 -9.69 -14.86 -1.99
CA LEU A 276 -10.93 -15.36 -2.58
C LEU A 276 -11.29 -16.77 -2.13
N GLY A 277 -12.59 -17.06 -2.04
CA GLY A 277 -13.11 -18.43 -1.99
C GLY A 277 -12.59 -19.27 -0.81
N LYS A 278 -11.73 -20.26 -1.10
CA LYS A 278 -11.09 -21.16 -0.13
C LYS A 278 -9.64 -20.76 0.19
N ASN A 279 -9.26 -19.52 -0.11
CA ASN A 279 -7.93 -19.02 0.24
C ASN A 279 -7.71 -19.15 1.77
N ARG A 280 -6.58 -19.73 2.12
CA ARG A 280 -6.24 -20.14 3.49
C ARG A 280 -5.68 -19.01 4.34
N ASP A 281 -5.51 -17.82 3.76
CA ASP A 281 -5.16 -16.60 4.48
C ASP A 281 -6.39 -15.96 5.16
N MET A 282 -7.61 -16.45 4.87
CA MET A 282 -8.83 -16.01 5.55
C MET A 282 -8.89 -16.54 6.99
N PRO A 283 -9.21 -15.70 7.99
CA PRO A 283 -9.35 -16.16 9.37
C PRO A 283 -10.64 -16.97 9.54
N GLU A 284 -10.50 -18.20 10.02
CA GLU A 284 -11.67 -19.07 10.30
C GLU A 284 -12.36 -18.66 11.62
N ASP A 285 -11.62 -18.11 12.60
CA ASP A 285 -12.14 -17.67 13.90
C ASP A 285 -11.83 -16.20 14.23
N ASP A 286 -12.54 -15.66 15.23
CA ASP A 286 -12.43 -14.26 15.67
C ASP A 286 -11.07 -13.93 16.29
N GLU A 287 -10.40 -14.90 16.92
CA GLU A 287 -9.08 -14.68 17.52
C GLU A 287 -8.04 -14.39 16.44
N THR A 288 -8.01 -15.22 15.40
CA THR A 288 -7.16 -15.05 14.22
C THR A 288 -7.49 -13.76 13.46
N ALA A 289 -8.77 -13.38 13.40
CA ALA A 289 -9.19 -12.12 12.79
C ALA A 289 -8.74 -10.90 13.62
N ARG A 290 -8.87 -10.94 14.96
CA ARG A 290 -8.39 -9.86 15.85
C ARG A 290 -6.88 -9.69 15.84
N ALA A 291 -6.13 -10.76 15.59
CA ALA A 291 -4.69 -10.70 15.39
C ALA A 291 -4.30 -9.97 14.09
N GLN A 292 -5.24 -9.70 13.19
CA GLN A 292 -5.04 -8.99 11.93
C GLN A 292 -5.93 -7.75 11.88
N PRO A 293 -5.74 -6.76 12.76
CA PRO A 293 -6.71 -5.67 12.96
C PRO A 293 -6.88 -4.75 11.74
N ALA A 294 -5.89 -4.73 10.82
CA ALA A 294 -5.95 -3.98 9.58
C ALA A 294 -6.72 -4.70 8.45
N ASN A 295 -6.99 -5.99 8.60
CA ASN A 295 -7.63 -6.83 7.59
C ASN A 295 -9.12 -7.01 7.90
N TYR A 296 -9.92 -7.29 6.87
CA TYR A 296 -11.37 -7.38 7.02
C TYR A 296 -12.01 -8.22 5.93
N PHE A 297 -13.16 -8.81 6.25
CA PHE A 297 -14.04 -9.37 5.24
C PHE A 297 -14.75 -8.25 4.50
N GLU A 298 -14.80 -8.32 3.18
CA GLU A 298 -15.62 -7.48 2.33
C GLU A 298 -16.66 -8.37 1.64
N PHE A 299 -17.93 -7.98 1.76
CA PHE A 299 -19.04 -8.68 1.15
C PHE A 299 -19.71 -7.78 0.12
N HIS A 300 -20.08 -8.37 -1.01
CA HIS A 300 -20.84 -7.69 -2.05
C HIS A 300 -22.12 -8.44 -2.39
N VAL A 301 -23.19 -7.70 -2.62
CA VAL A 301 -24.41 -8.21 -3.25
C VAL A 301 -24.95 -7.16 -4.22
N LYS A 302 -25.53 -7.62 -5.33
CA LYS A 302 -26.24 -6.75 -6.26
C LYS A 302 -27.72 -6.71 -5.93
N ALA A 303 -28.27 -5.51 -5.76
CA ALA A 303 -29.71 -5.28 -5.70
C ALA A 303 -30.19 -4.79 -7.06
N LEU A 304 -31.21 -5.45 -7.61
CA LEU A 304 -31.88 -5.00 -8.83
C LEU A 304 -32.97 -4.00 -8.48
N ILE A 305 -32.79 -2.75 -8.93
CA ILE A 305 -33.75 -1.66 -8.75
C ILE A 305 -34.59 -1.53 -10.01
N PRO A 306 -35.94 -1.58 -9.93
CA PRO A 306 -36.80 -1.37 -11.09
C PRO A 306 -36.56 -0.01 -11.78
N ALA A 307 -36.99 0.12 -13.03
CA ALA A 307 -36.87 1.38 -13.80
C ALA A 307 -37.55 2.57 -13.13
N SER A 308 -38.60 2.32 -12.32
CA SER A 308 -39.28 3.34 -11.50
C SER A 308 -38.42 3.93 -10.38
N GLY A 309 -37.31 3.28 -10.03
CA GLY A 309 -36.49 3.64 -8.86
C GLY A 309 -37.11 3.21 -7.52
N GLU A 310 -38.26 2.54 -7.54
CA GLU A 310 -38.96 2.11 -6.33
C GLU A 310 -38.07 1.23 -5.43
N GLY A 311 -38.10 1.51 -4.13
CA GLY A 311 -37.30 0.78 -3.13
C GLY A 311 -35.86 1.27 -2.95
N LEU A 312 -35.36 2.22 -3.75
CA LEU A 312 -33.98 2.71 -3.64
C LEU A 312 -33.69 3.39 -2.29
N ASP A 313 -34.56 4.29 -1.83
CA ASP A 313 -34.37 4.99 -0.55
C ASP A 313 -34.48 4.03 0.64
N ALA A 314 -35.43 3.10 0.58
CA ALA A 314 -35.59 2.06 1.60
C ALA A 314 -34.35 1.14 1.64
N LEU A 315 -33.81 0.76 0.48
CA LEU A 315 -32.57 0.00 0.39
C LEU A 315 -31.40 0.76 1.02
N GLN A 316 -31.24 2.05 0.71
CA GLN A 316 -30.20 2.89 1.30
C GLN A 316 -30.33 2.96 2.84
N ALA A 317 -31.54 3.13 3.35
CA ALA A 317 -31.80 3.17 4.79
C ALA A 317 -31.45 1.84 5.48
N ARG A 318 -31.85 0.70 4.90
CA ARG A 318 -31.51 -0.64 5.43
C ARG A 318 -30.01 -0.91 5.38
N CYS A 319 -29.34 -0.56 4.27
CA CYS A 319 -27.88 -0.68 4.17
C CYS A 319 -27.20 0.09 5.32
N THR A 320 -27.61 1.33 5.56
CA THR A 320 -27.05 2.19 6.61
C THR A 320 -27.21 1.58 7.99
N LEU A 321 -28.36 0.96 8.30
CA LEU A 321 -28.62 0.29 9.58
C LEU A 321 -27.62 -0.84 9.89
N HIS A 322 -27.18 -1.57 8.86
CA HIS A 322 -26.21 -2.65 9.00
C HIS A 322 -24.75 -2.18 8.85
N GLY A 323 -24.51 -0.88 8.63
CA GLY A 323 -23.20 -0.36 8.27
C GLY A 323 -22.71 -0.81 6.88
N ALA A 324 -23.65 -1.15 5.99
CA ALA A 324 -23.38 -1.45 4.58
C ALA A 324 -23.58 -0.20 3.71
N HIS A 325 -22.98 -0.21 2.53
CA HIS A 325 -22.91 0.93 1.63
C HIS A 325 -23.46 0.60 0.26
N LEU A 326 -24.34 1.48 -0.24
CA LEU A 326 -24.93 1.37 -1.58
C LEU A 326 -24.13 2.23 -2.58
N SER A 327 -23.92 1.73 -3.81
CA SER A 327 -23.29 2.50 -4.89
C SER A 327 -24.18 3.63 -5.42
N ARG A 328 -23.58 4.73 -5.91
CA ARG A 328 -24.36 5.82 -6.55
C ARG A 328 -24.87 5.39 -7.90
N ASN A 329 -23.92 4.95 -8.73
CA ASN A 329 -24.18 4.64 -10.10
C ASN A 329 -24.75 3.23 -10.24
N ALA A 330 -25.51 3.05 -11.30
CA ALA A 330 -25.86 1.73 -11.77
C ALA A 330 -24.58 1.06 -12.29
N ARG A 331 -24.27 -0.16 -11.83
CA ARG A 331 -23.21 -0.97 -12.46
C ARG A 331 -23.59 -1.33 -13.89
N LYS A 332 -24.87 -1.56 -14.11
CA LYS A 332 -25.48 -1.92 -15.38
C LYS A 332 -26.94 -1.46 -15.37
N ILE A 333 -27.37 -0.86 -16.47
CA ILE A 333 -28.80 -0.67 -16.77
C ILE A 333 -29.17 -1.80 -17.74
N ARG A 334 -30.25 -2.50 -17.44
CA ARG A 334 -30.77 -3.60 -18.25
C ARG A 334 -31.68 -3.04 -19.35
N GLU A 335 -32.00 -3.88 -20.34
CA GLU A 335 -32.87 -3.51 -21.45
C GLU A 335 -34.28 -3.10 -21.00
N ASP A 336 -34.76 -3.66 -19.88
CA ASP A 336 -36.03 -3.32 -19.24
C ASP A 336 -35.98 -2.01 -18.41
N GLY A 337 -34.85 -1.29 -18.44
CA GLY A 337 -34.62 -0.07 -17.67
C GLY A 337 -34.30 -0.28 -16.20
N ALA A 338 -34.36 -1.52 -15.68
CA ALA A 338 -33.94 -1.82 -14.32
C ALA A 338 -32.43 -1.64 -14.18
N SER A 339 -31.98 -1.26 -12.99
CA SER A 339 -30.59 -0.93 -12.72
C SER A 339 -30.00 -1.75 -11.58
N GLU A 340 -28.78 -2.24 -11.77
CA GLU A 340 -28.04 -2.98 -10.75
C GLU A 340 -27.31 -1.99 -9.83
N ARG A 341 -27.57 -2.04 -8.52
CA ARG A 341 -26.81 -1.32 -7.48
C ARG A 341 -25.96 -2.29 -6.67
N PHE A 342 -24.76 -1.86 -6.28
CA PHE A 342 -23.92 -2.62 -5.35
C PHE A 342 -24.22 -2.26 -3.91
N VAL A 343 -24.37 -3.28 -3.08
CA VAL A 343 -24.28 -3.16 -1.64
C VAL A 343 -22.98 -3.80 -1.18
N THR A 344 -22.19 -3.06 -0.42
CA THR A 344 -20.90 -3.48 0.13
C THR A 344 -20.94 -3.43 1.66
N LEU A 345 -20.54 -4.50 2.33
CA LEU A 345 -20.41 -4.57 3.79
C LEU A 345 -18.97 -4.96 4.16
N ARG A 346 -18.32 -4.17 5.01
CA ARG A 346 -17.02 -4.52 5.59
C ARG A 346 -17.17 -5.00 7.03
N VAL A 347 -16.47 -6.08 7.38
CA VAL A 347 -16.50 -6.68 8.71
C VAL A 347 -15.08 -6.93 9.20
N TYR A 348 -14.69 -6.18 10.23
CA TYR A 348 -13.40 -6.31 10.91
C TYR A 348 -13.50 -7.26 12.10
N HIS A 349 -12.36 -7.85 12.48
CA HIS A 349 -12.16 -8.58 13.76
C HIS A 349 -13.04 -9.82 14.00
N LEU A 350 -13.85 -10.23 13.02
CA LEU A 350 -14.65 -11.45 13.09
C LEU A 350 -14.08 -12.49 12.15
N GLY A 351 -14.05 -13.74 12.62
CA GLY A 351 -13.78 -14.89 11.79
C GLY A 351 -14.92 -15.13 10.81
N LYS A 352 -14.63 -15.95 9.80
CA LYS A 352 -15.51 -16.24 8.68
C LYS A 352 -16.96 -16.55 9.05
N ALA A 353 -17.19 -17.42 10.05
CA ALA A 353 -18.54 -17.81 10.43
C ALA A 353 -19.37 -16.63 10.97
N ASN A 354 -18.77 -15.79 11.81
CA ASN A 354 -19.43 -14.62 12.39
C ASN A 354 -19.57 -13.48 11.37
N ALA A 355 -18.58 -13.31 10.49
CA ALA A 355 -18.66 -12.38 9.38
C ALA A 355 -19.79 -12.74 8.40
N ASP A 356 -19.90 -14.02 8.02
CA ASP A 356 -21.00 -14.56 7.21
C ASP A 356 -22.35 -14.36 7.91
N ALA A 357 -22.43 -14.53 9.23
CA ALA A 357 -23.65 -14.29 9.99
C ALA A 357 -24.11 -12.82 9.90
N ARG A 358 -23.19 -11.84 9.98
CA ARG A 358 -23.53 -10.42 9.78
C ARG A 358 -24.02 -10.16 8.36
N PHE A 359 -23.36 -10.72 7.36
CA PHE A 359 -23.80 -10.56 5.97
C PHE A 359 -25.16 -11.21 5.71
N ASN A 360 -25.42 -12.39 6.26
CA ASN A 360 -26.72 -13.06 6.15
C ASN A 360 -27.84 -12.27 6.82
N ALA A 361 -27.57 -11.61 7.95
CA ALA A 361 -28.53 -10.72 8.59
C ALA A 361 -28.91 -9.52 7.69
N LEU A 362 -27.92 -8.89 7.05
CA LEU A 362 -28.14 -7.85 6.03
C LEU A 362 -29.00 -8.41 4.88
N LEU A 363 -28.61 -9.54 4.29
CA LEU A 363 -29.33 -10.13 3.15
C LEU A 363 -30.78 -10.45 3.48
N LYS A 364 -31.05 -10.96 4.69
CA LYS A 364 -32.41 -11.23 5.15
C LYS A 364 -33.23 -9.94 5.19
N ASP A 365 -32.72 -8.90 5.83
CA ASP A 365 -33.40 -7.61 5.95
C ASP A 365 -33.63 -6.96 4.58
N LEU A 366 -32.64 -7.01 3.67
CA LEU A 366 -32.79 -6.50 2.31
C LEU A 366 -33.84 -7.29 1.49
N SER A 367 -33.98 -8.59 1.71
CA SER A 367 -34.96 -9.41 1.00
C SER A 367 -36.41 -9.07 1.37
N GLU A 368 -36.64 -8.50 2.56
CA GLU A 368 -37.96 -8.02 3.00
C GLU A 368 -38.46 -6.82 2.19
N LEU A 369 -37.57 -6.14 1.45
CA LEU A 369 -37.94 -5.07 0.50
C LEU A 369 -38.53 -5.60 -0.81
N GLY A 370 -38.57 -6.92 -1.03
CA GLY A 370 -39.04 -7.52 -2.28
C GLY A 370 -38.10 -7.32 -3.48
N LEU A 371 -36.89 -6.81 -3.24
CA LEU A 371 -35.88 -6.60 -4.28
C LEU A 371 -35.14 -7.89 -4.60
N THR A 372 -34.84 -8.11 -5.88
CA THR A 372 -34.03 -9.26 -6.31
C THR A 372 -32.56 -9.02 -5.96
N LEU A 373 -32.00 -9.90 -5.13
CA LEU A 373 -30.59 -9.89 -4.74
C LEU A 373 -29.81 -10.97 -5.51
N THR A 374 -28.71 -10.58 -6.15
CA THR A 374 -27.88 -11.50 -6.97
C THR A 374 -26.39 -11.32 -6.69
N GLN A 375 -25.57 -12.27 -7.16
CA GLN A 375 -24.10 -12.21 -7.12
C GLN A 375 -23.54 -11.86 -5.74
N ARG A 376 -23.78 -12.76 -4.79
CA ARG A 376 -23.23 -12.68 -3.44
C ARG A 376 -21.75 -13.08 -3.48
N LEU A 377 -20.88 -12.18 -3.04
CA LEU A 377 -19.43 -12.40 -2.99
C LEU A 377 -18.94 -12.17 -1.57
N ARG A 378 -17.92 -12.95 -1.20
CA ARG A 378 -17.14 -12.80 0.01
C ARG A 378 -15.68 -12.78 -0.36
N GLU A 379 -15.02 -11.74 0.08
CA GLU A 379 -13.60 -11.49 -0.06
C GLU A 379 -13.01 -11.19 1.32
N PHE A 380 -11.71 -11.39 1.47
CA PHE A 380 -10.99 -10.98 2.66
C PHE A 380 -9.81 -10.10 2.25
N THR A 381 -9.89 -8.81 2.55
CA THR A 381 -8.83 -7.86 2.22
C THR A 381 -7.61 -8.13 3.10
N VAL A 382 -6.53 -8.59 2.47
CA VAL A 382 -5.25 -8.94 3.13
C VAL A 382 -4.19 -7.86 2.98
N TYR A 383 -4.43 -6.89 2.10
CA TYR A 383 -3.57 -5.74 1.88
C TYR A 383 -4.40 -4.61 1.27
N ASP A 384 -4.30 -3.43 1.85
CA ASP A 384 -4.92 -2.21 1.31
C ASP A 384 -4.04 -1.01 1.60
N SER A 385 -3.36 -0.50 0.58
CA SER A 385 -2.41 0.60 0.77
C SER A 385 -3.07 1.94 1.08
N ASN A 386 -4.39 2.10 0.95
CA ASN A 386 -5.03 3.39 1.15
C ASN A 386 -6.52 3.27 1.53
N LEU A 387 -6.79 2.91 2.80
CA LEU A 387 -8.14 2.95 3.38
C LEU A 387 -8.76 4.36 3.33
N GLY A 388 -7.93 5.40 3.38
CA GLY A 388 -8.38 6.80 3.35
C GLY A 388 -9.06 7.21 2.04
N LEU A 389 -8.89 6.45 0.96
CA LEU A 389 -9.61 6.67 -0.30
C LEU A 389 -11.13 6.53 -0.14
N ASP A 390 -11.55 5.79 0.89
CA ASP A 390 -12.95 5.58 1.23
C ASP A 390 -13.49 6.65 2.22
N ARG A 391 -12.71 7.71 2.50
CA ARG A 391 -13.12 8.77 3.44
C ARG A 391 -14.41 9.44 2.98
N GLY A 392 -15.35 9.57 3.92
CA GLY A 392 -16.68 10.12 3.65
C GLY A 392 -17.62 9.14 2.92
N TRP A 393 -17.12 7.98 2.51
CA TRP A 393 -17.94 6.85 2.08
C TRP A 393 -18.30 5.97 3.29
N LEU A 394 -17.31 5.63 4.11
CA LEU A 394 -17.45 4.94 5.40
C LEU A 394 -17.47 5.95 6.56
N GLU A 395 -18.50 5.90 7.43
CA GLU A 395 -18.62 6.80 8.59
C GLU A 395 -17.70 6.41 9.76
N ALA A 396 -17.21 5.16 9.74
CA ALA A 396 -16.17 4.69 10.65
C ALA A 396 -15.20 3.78 9.86
N SER A 397 -14.01 4.29 9.56
CA SER A 397 -12.84 3.43 9.33
C SER A 397 -12.11 3.31 10.67
N PRO A 398 -11.62 2.12 11.07
CA PRO A 398 -10.81 1.96 12.28
C PRO A 398 -9.61 2.91 12.34
#